data_AF-A0A951FFC7-F1
#
_entry.id   AF-A0A951FFC7-F1
#
_cell.length_a   1.000
_cell.length_b   1.000
_cell.length_c   1.000
_cell.angle_alpha   90.00
_cell.angle_beta   90.00
_cell.angle_gamma   90.00
#
_symmetry.space_group_name_H-M   'P 1'
#
loop_
_entity.id
_entity.type
_entity.pdbx_description
1 polymer ?
#
loop_
_entity_poly.entity_id
_entity_poly.type
_entity_poly.pdbx_seq_one_letter_code
_entity_poly.pdbx_strand_id
1 'polypeptide(L)'
;MRWFVLLGLLFVTLIFPSSTRADSPIPPHDYTQIAGGGKYIFVMLTRDKPSSTNSQSGTRNQDATIRKTYTESGLYLNDGSTTPLWTIDWYASEVTVSSDGHSLVRWGPWPSTDNYGELAVGFYTDGKQILSYQVDDLVGRPQTLPESISHYQWRNYGKPAAFDDQRHELSLTTLNGEHYVFDVRSGEIVRKDVSAATTPQVTRTSAEAAAALSQGIRGSMPLIALAVLAGGLVVFFTARYIKGS
;
A
#
# COMPACT_ATOMS: atom_id res chain seq x y z
N MET A 1 -48.75 4.28 -23.66
CA MET A 1 -48.19 3.35 -22.64
C MET A 1 -46.70 3.04 -22.84
N ARG A 2 -46.22 2.66 -24.04
CA ARG A 2 -44.80 2.32 -24.29
C ARG A 2 -43.76 3.42 -23.93
N TRP A 3 -44.11 4.70 -24.13
CA TRP A 3 -43.22 5.83 -23.82
C TRP A 3 -42.94 6.04 -22.32
N PHE A 4 -43.92 5.76 -21.44
CA PHE A 4 -43.75 5.91 -19.99
C PHE A 4 -42.83 4.83 -19.40
N VAL A 5 -42.81 3.63 -19.98
CA VAL A 5 -41.90 2.54 -19.55
C VAL A 5 -40.45 2.87 -19.90
N LEU A 6 -40.20 3.44 -21.08
CA LEU A 6 -38.85 3.86 -21.50
C LEU A 6 -38.32 5.03 -20.65
N LEU A 7 -39.16 6.02 -20.33
CA LEU A 7 -38.79 7.12 -19.44
C LEU A 7 -38.50 6.65 -18.00
N GLY A 8 -39.27 5.67 -17.50
CA GLY A 8 -39.01 5.05 -16.20
C GLY A 8 -37.67 4.32 -16.14
N LEU A 9 -37.31 3.56 -17.17
CA LEU A 9 -36.02 2.85 -17.24
C LEU A 9 -34.82 3.79 -17.32
N LEU A 10 -34.92 4.88 -18.09
CA LEU A 10 -33.85 5.90 -18.17
C LEU A 10 -33.61 6.57 -16.81
N PHE A 11 -34.67 6.87 -16.07
CA PHE A 11 -34.58 7.50 -14.75
C PHE A 11 -33.91 6.56 -13.74
N VAL A 12 -34.23 5.26 -13.77
CA VAL A 12 -33.59 4.25 -12.91
C VAL A 12 -32.09 4.17 -13.19
N THR A 13 -31.64 4.20 -14.44
CA THR A 13 -30.20 4.15 -14.75
C THR A 13 -29.42 5.39 -14.33
N LEU A 14 -30.07 6.55 -14.16
CA LEU A 14 -29.43 7.79 -13.73
C LEU A 14 -29.32 7.90 -12.20
N ILE A 15 -30.13 7.16 -11.44
CA ILE A 15 -30.11 7.18 -9.97
C ILE A 15 -29.01 6.27 -9.39
N PHE A 16 -28.53 5.29 -10.15
CA PHE A 16 -27.45 4.39 -9.72
C PHE A 16 -26.14 4.76 -10.41
N PRO A 17 -25.33 5.71 -9.89
CA PRO A 17 -23.99 5.93 -10.40
C PRO A 17 -23.19 4.63 -10.21
N SER A 18 -22.92 3.95 -11.32
CA SER A 18 -21.94 2.88 -11.37
C SER A 18 -20.61 3.46 -10.90
N SER A 19 -20.19 3.11 -9.70
CA SER A 19 -18.85 3.46 -9.21
C SER A 19 -17.84 2.65 -10.00
N THR A 20 -17.46 3.13 -11.18
CA THR A 20 -16.34 2.58 -11.94
C THR A 20 -15.08 3.03 -11.22
N ARG A 21 -14.54 2.17 -10.36
CA ARG A 21 -13.19 2.37 -9.81
C ARG A 21 -12.20 1.96 -10.89
N ALA A 22 -11.42 2.93 -11.36
CA ALA A 22 -10.58 2.83 -12.55
C ALA A 22 -9.11 3.15 -12.23
N ASP A 23 -8.68 2.93 -10.99
CA ASP A 23 -7.27 2.99 -10.66
C ASP A 23 -6.56 1.79 -11.30
N SER A 24 -5.70 2.10 -12.27
CA SER A 24 -4.78 1.14 -12.86
C SER A 24 -3.37 1.52 -12.43
N PRO A 25 -2.51 0.53 -12.08
CA PRO A 25 -1.10 0.80 -11.87
C PRO A 25 -0.51 1.49 -13.11
N ILE A 26 0.38 2.45 -12.88
CA ILE A 26 1.14 3.06 -13.97
C ILE A 26 1.94 1.94 -14.66
N PRO A 27 1.80 1.74 -15.98
CA PRO A 27 2.57 0.73 -16.68
C PRO A 27 4.07 0.96 -16.49
N PRO A 28 4.87 -0.11 -16.37
CA PRO A 28 6.32 0.01 -16.37
C PRO A 28 6.80 0.80 -17.58
N HIS A 29 7.72 1.73 -17.34
CA HIS A 29 8.37 2.54 -18.36
C HIS A 29 9.86 2.69 -18.08
N ASP A 30 10.64 2.92 -19.13
CA ASP A 30 12.07 3.23 -18.99
C ASP A 30 12.24 4.64 -18.43
N TYR A 31 13.21 4.85 -17.55
CA TYR A 31 13.53 6.18 -17.04
C TYR A 31 15.00 6.32 -16.68
N THR A 32 15.42 7.58 -16.53
CA THR A 32 16.71 7.94 -15.94
C THR A 32 16.51 8.88 -14.76
N GLN A 33 17.42 8.81 -13.80
CA GLN A 33 17.43 9.66 -12.61
C GLN A 33 18.86 10.13 -12.35
N ILE A 34 19.06 11.44 -12.29
CA ILE A 34 20.35 12.01 -11.90
C ILE A 34 20.51 11.86 -10.38
N ALA A 35 21.60 11.25 -9.93
CA ALA A 35 21.91 11.09 -8.51
C ALA A 35 22.29 12.43 -7.86
N GLY A 36 22.28 12.49 -6.52
CA GLY A 36 22.72 13.67 -5.78
C GLY A 36 24.07 14.21 -6.28
N GLY A 37 24.20 15.53 -6.44
CA GLY A 37 25.44 16.15 -6.91
C GLY A 37 25.72 16.00 -8.42
N GLY A 38 24.89 15.31 -9.20
CA GLY A 38 24.94 15.32 -10.66
C GLY A 38 26.06 14.50 -11.31
N LYS A 39 26.89 13.82 -10.52
CA LYS A 39 28.02 13.01 -11.00
C LYS A 39 27.59 11.70 -11.68
N TYR A 40 26.45 11.15 -11.27
CA TYR A 40 25.97 9.86 -11.74
C TYR A 40 24.55 9.95 -12.31
N ILE A 41 24.24 9.05 -13.23
CA ILE A 41 22.91 8.82 -13.77
C ILE A 41 22.53 7.37 -13.54
N PHE A 42 21.40 7.15 -12.87
CA PHE A 42 20.78 5.84 -12.75
C PHE A 42 19.82 5.63 -13.90
N VAL A 43 19.88 4.46 -14.51
CA VAL A 43 19.06 4.06 -15.65
C VAL A 43 18.23 2.85 -15.25
N MET A 44 16.92 2.93 -15.48
CA MET A 44 16.00 1.82 -15.29
C MET A 44 15.34 1.48 -16.62
N LEU A 45 15.61 0.29 -17.12
CA LEU A 45 14.98 -0.27 -18.31
C LEU A 45 13.93 -1.30 -17.90
N THR A 46 12.76 -1.20 -18.52
CA THR A 46 11.78 -2.29 -18.52
C THR A 46 12.34 -3.47 -19.31
N ARG A 47 12.05 -4.71 -18.90
CA ARG A 47 12.46 -5.88 -19.70
C ARG A 47 11.63 -5.96 -20.98
N ASP A 48 12.09 -6.68 -22.01
CA ASP A 48 11.31 -6.92 -23.23
C ASP A 48 10.33 -8.09 -23.08
N LYS A 49 10.64 -9.03 -22.18
CA LYS A 49 9.78 -10.19 -21.92
C LYS A 49 8.99 -9.99 -20.62
N PRO A 50 7.68 -10.28 -20.59
CA PRO A 50 7.03 -10.57 -19.31
C PRO A 50 7.78 -11.72 -18.67
N SER A 51 8.35 -11.47 -17.49
CA SER A 51 8.68 -12.58 -16.59
C SER A 51 7.36 -13.34 -16.41
N SER A 52 7.37 -14.62 -16.71
CA SER A 52 6.19 -15.47 -16.96
C SER A 52 5.23 -15.59 -15.77
N THR A 53 5.49 -14.92 -14.66
CA THR A 53 4.74 -15.03 -13.42
C THR A 53 3.68 -13.96 -13.20
N ASN A 54 3.75 -12.78 -13.84
CA ASN A 54 2.72 -11.74 -13.66
C ASN A 54 2.42 -11.02 -14.98
N SER A 55 1.38 -11.48 -15.67
CA SER A 55 0.82 -10.88 -16.89
C SER A 55 0.12 -9.54 -16.59
N GLN A 56 0.88 -8.49 -16.25
CA GLN A 56 0.39 -7.13 -16.42
C GLN A 56 0.32 -6.85 -17.93
N SER A 57 -0.88 -6.98 -18.49
CA SER A 57 -1.16 -6.79 -19.93
C SER A 57 -1.11 -5.32 -20.39
N GLY A 58 -0.44 -4.45 -19.64
CA GLY A 58 -0.26 -3.05 -20.00
C GLY A 58 0.82 -2.90 -21.07
N THR A 59 0.57 -2.03 -22.05
CA THR A 59 1.59 -1.61 -23.02
C THR A 59 2.77 -1.02 -22.25
N ARG A 60 3.94 -1.64 -22.36
CA ARG A 60 5.19 -1.10 -21.79
C ARG A 60 5.56 0.16 -22.56
N ASN A 61 5.91 1.22 -21.84
CA ASN A 61 6.39 2.44 -22.48
C ASN A 61 7.91 2.41 -22.54
N GLN A 62 8.44 1.88 -23.64
CA GLN A 62 9.87 1.77 -23.88
C GLN A 62 10.38 3.05 -24.54
N ASP A 63 11.39 3.69 -23.95
CA ASP A 63 11.99 4.90 -24.51
C ASP A 63 13.14 4.51 -25.44
N ALA A 64 12.91 4.65 -26.75
CA ALA A 64 13.91 4.35 -27.77
C ALA A 64 15.20 5.18 -27.63
N THR A 65 15.12 6.38 -27.05
CA THR A 65 16.28 7.26 -26.83
C THR A 65 17.16 6.74 -25.71
N ILE A 66 16.56 6.32 -24.59
CA ILE A 66 17.29 5.72 -23.45
C ILE A 66 17.95 4.43 -23.93
N ARG A 67 17.21 3.55 -24.62
CA ARG A 67 17.72 2.25 -25.10
C ARG A 67 18.78 2.33 -26.19
N LYS A 68 18.80 3.41 -26.97
CA LYS A 68 19.89 3.66 -27.93
C LYS A 68 21.21 3.91 -27.20
N THR A 69 21.16 4.42 -25.98
CA THR A 69 22.32 4.83 -25.19
C THR A 69 22.74 3.77 -24.18
N TYR A 70 21.77 3.18 -23.48
CA TYR A 70 21.98 2.25 -22.39
C TYR A 70 21.35 0.89 -22.70
N THR A 71 22.14 -0.17 -22.53
CA THR A 71 21.71 -1.54 -22.80
C THR A 71 21.23 -2.28 -21.55
N GLU A 72 21.54 -1.77 -20.36
CA GLU A 72 21.23 -2.41 -19.08
C GLU A 72 20.70 -1.38 -18.06
N SER A 73 20.00 -1.88 -17.05
CA SER A 73 19.65 -1.07 -15.87
C SER A 73 20.84 -1.01 -14.92
N GLY A 74 21.12 0.16 -14.34
CA GLY A 74 22.28 0.33 -13.48
C GLY A 74 22.66 1.79 -13.26
N LEU A 75 23.83 1.98 -12.66
CA LEU A 75 24.42 3.30 -12.45
C LEU A 75 25.53 3.56 -13.45
N TYR A 76 25.55 4.77 -14.01
CA TYR A 76 26.53 5.24 -14.98
C TYR A 76 27.14 6.56 -14.52
N LEU A 77 28.33 6.88 -15.02
CA LEU A 77 28.87 8.22 -14.92
C LEU A 77 28.04 9.17 -15.79
N ASN A 78 27.75 10.37 -15.28
CA ASN A 78 27.02 11.40 -16.02
C ASN A 78 27.97 12.24 -16.90
N ASP A 79 28.83 11.56 -17.66
CA ASP A 79 29.82 12.14 -18.58
C ASP A 79 29.62 11.68 -20.04
N GLY A 80 28.52 10.97 -20.30
CA GLY A 80 28.21 10.34 -21.58
C GLY A 80 28.71 8.90 -21.71
N SER A 81 29.33 8.33 -20.67
CA SER A 81 29.71 6.92 -20.63
C SER A 81 28.49 6.00 -20.72
N THR A 82 28.62 4.95 -21.53
CA THR A 82 27.65 3.86 -21.66
C THR A 82 28.09 2.59 -20.95
N THR A 83 29.19 2.65 -20.18
CA THR A 83 29.66 1.55 -19.35
C THR A 83 29.12 1.71 -17.93
N PRO A 84 28.33 0.75 -17.41
CA PRO A 84 27.80 0.85 -16.07
C PRO A 84 28.92 0.68 -15.03
N LEU A 85 28.82 1.42 -13.92
CA LEU A 85 29.60 1.19 -12.71
C LEU A 85 29.14 -0.09 -12.00
N TRP A 86 27.83 -0.32 -12.00
CA TRP A 86 27.18 -1.54 -11.54
C TRP A 86 25.80 -1.66 -12.18
N THR A 87 25.29 -2.89 -12.28
CA THR A 87 24.02 -3.22 -12.92
C THR A 87 23.04 -3.86 -11.95
N ILE A 88 21.76 -3.86 -12.33
CA ILE A 88 20.69 -4.53 -11.61
C ILE A 88 19.81 -5.34 -12.57
N ASP A 89 19.17 -6.38 -12.05
CA ASP A 89 18.37 -7.33 -12.82
C ASP A 89 16.87 -7.30 -12.41
N TRP A 90 16.43 -6.20 -11.82
CA TRP A 90 15.05 -6.00 -11.39
C TRP A 90 14.51 -4.66 -11.89
N TYR A 91 13.19 -4.50 -11.80
CA TYR A 91 12.50 -3.25 -12.11
C TYR A 91 11.91 -2.64 -10.84
N ALA A 92 11.95 -1.32 -10.75
CA ALA A 92 11.21 -0.53 -9.76
C ALA A 92 10.75 0.77 -10.41
N SER A 93 9.53 1.21 -10.07
CA SER A 93 8.98 2.48 -10.54
C SER A 93 9.64 3.70 -9.91
N GLU A 94 10.28 3.52 -8.75
CA GLU A 94 10.92 4.59 -7.98
C GLU A 94 12.15 4.05 -7.27
N VAL A 95 13.28 4.76 -7.39
CA VAL A 95 14.49 4.53 -6.58
C VAL A 95 15.03 5.85 -6.04
N THR A 96 15.95 5.78 -5.10
CA THR A 96 16.76 6.92 -4.66
C THR A 96 18.21 6.48 -4.59
N VAL A 97 19.10 7.26 -5.21
CA VAL A 97 20.54 6.92 -5.30
C VAL A 97 21.33 8.00 -4.56
N SER A 98 22.27 7.57 -3.72
CA SER A 98 23.17 8.48 -3.01
C SER A 98 24.11 9.21 -3.96
N SER A 99 24.57 10.40 -3.58
CA SER A 99 25.49 11.22 -4.38
C SER A 99 26.87 10.59 -4.57
N ASP A 100 27.26 9.65 -3.70
CA ASP A 100 28.50 8.90 -3.82
C ASP A 100 28.42 7.77 -4.87
N GLY A 101 27.20 7.41 -5.30
CA GLY A 101 26.95 6.35 -6.29
C GLY A 101 27.07 4.93 -5.75
N HIS A 102 27.21 4.75 -4.43
CA HIS A 102 27.36 3.44 -3.82
C HIS A 102 26.06 2.88 -3.26
N SER A 103 25.15 3.73 -2.79
CA SER A 103 23.93 3.30 -2.12
C SER A 103 22.68 3.56 -2.96
N LEU A 104 21.75 2.61 -2.94
CA LEU A 104 20.46 2.72 -3.60
C LEU A 104 19.34 2.25 -2.67
N VAL A 105 18.27 3.03 -2.60
CA VAL A 105 17.00 2.69 -1.99
C VAL A 105 16.01 2.34 -3.09
N ARG A 106 15.44 1.14 -3.03
CA ARG A 106 14.38 0.67 -3.90
C ARG A 106 13.06 0.70 -3.17
N TRP A 107 12.06 1.36 -3.74
CA TRP A 107 10.71 1.29 -3.19
C TRP A 107 9.98 0.03 -3.69
N GLY A 108 9.13 -0.50 -2.82
CA GLY A 108 8.19 -1.57 -3.13
C GLY A 108 7.33 -1.29 -4.35
N PRO A 109 6.77 -2.34 -4.99
CA PRO A 109 5.74 -2.15 -5.99
C PRO A 109 4.48 -1.53 -5.36
N TRP A 110 3.54 -1.15 -6.21
CA TRP A 110 2.20 -0.81 -5.77
C TRP A 110 1.56 -2.05 -5.14
N PRO A 111 1.20 -2.01 -3.84
CA PRO A 111 0.92 -3.25 -3.14
C PRO A 111 -0.46 -3.80 -3.49
N SER A 112 -0.58 -5.13 -3.56
CA SER A 112 -1.86 -5.81 -3.78
C SER A 112 -2.64 -6.00 -2.47
N THR A 113 -3.97 -5.94 -2.51
CA THR A 113 -4.82 -6.27 -1.33
C THR A 113 -4.48 -7.66 -0.79
N ASP A 114 -4.59 -7.83 0.53
CA ASP A 114 -4.34 -9.09 1.25
C ASP A 114 -2.90 -9.65 1.21
N ASN A 115 -1.93 -8.89 0.67
CA ASN A 115 -0.52 -9.28 0.68
C ASN A 115 0.38 -8.23 1.36
N TYR A 116 0.54 -8.35 2.67
CA TYR A 116 1.42 -7.47 3.46
C TYR A 116 2.88 -7.92 3.50
N GLY A 117 3.18 -9.11 2.95
CA GLY A 117 4.55 -9.63 2.82
C GLY A 117 5.28 -9.09 1.58
N GLU A 118 4.71 -8.13 0.88
CA GLU A 118 5.35 -7.49 -0.28
C GLU A 118 6.47 -6.54 0.17
N LEU A 119 7.49 -6.39 -0.69
CA LEU A 119 8.58 -5.45 -0.47
C LEU A 119 8.02 -4.06 -0.19
N ALA A 120 8.40 -3.45 0.93
CA ALA A 120 8.12 -2.06 1.26
C ALA A 120 9.29 -1.16 0.83
N VAL A 121 10.50 -1.53 1.26
CA VAL A 121 11.75 -0.83 0.94
C VAL A 121 12.92 -1.81 0.92
N GLY A 122 13.79 -1.70 -0.08
CA GLY A 122 15.03 -2.45 -0.20
C GLY A 122 16.24 -1.53 -0.25
N PHE A 123 17.33 -1.94 0.39
CA PHE A 123 18.60 -1.23 0.44
C PHE A 123 19.65 -2.02 -0.34
N TYR A 124 20.45 -1.30 -1.12
CA TYR A 124 21.43 -1.88 -2.03
C TYR A 124 22.76 -1.12 -1.93
N THR A 125 23.85 -1.86 -2.07
CA THR A 125 25.21 -1.32 -2.22
C THR A 125 25.84 -1.88 -3.49
N ASP A 126 26.32 -1.00 -4.37
CA ASP A 126 26.94 -1.36 -5.65
C ASP A 126 26.08 -2.35 -6.48
N GLY A 127 24.77 -2.07 -6.54
CA GLY A 127 23.78 -2.90 -7.25
C GLY A 127 23.35 -4.17 -6.52
N LYS A 128 23.93 -4.51 -5.37
CA LYS A 128 23.60 -5.73 -4.59
C LYS A 128 22.70 -5.42 -3.42
N GLN A 129 21.63 -6.20 -3.25
CA GLN A 129 20.74 -6.04 -2.10
C GLN A 129 21.48 -6.40 -0.80
N ILE A 130 21.42 -5.52 0.18
CA ILE A 130 22.00 -5.73 1.52
C ILE A 130 20.91 -6.04 2.57
N LEU A 131 19.76 -5.37 2.47
CA LEU A 131 18.63 -5.57 3.39
C LEU A 131 17.32 -5.17 2.71
N SER A 132 16.21 -5.71 3.18
CA SER A 132 14.87 -5.35 2.71
C SER A 132 13.84 -5.52 3.82
N TYR A 133 12.81 -4.69 3.80
CA TYR A 133 11.67 -4.77 4.70
C TYR A 133 10.40 -4.99 3.89
N GLN A 134 9.54 -5.86 4.40
CA GLN A 134 8.16 -6.05 3.95
C GLN A 134 7.24 -5.01 4.59
N VAL A 135 5.99 -4.93 4.14
CA VAL A 135 5.04 -3.96 4.73
C VAL A 135 4.72 -4.31 6.18
N ASP A 136 4.58 -5.59 6.51
CA ASP A 136 4.33 -6.07 7.87
C ASP A 136 5.54 -5.95 8.83
N ASP A 137 6.76 -5.78 8.30
CA ASP A 137 7.92 -5.39 9.11
C ASP A 137 7.82 -3.93 9.63
N LEU A 138 7.18 -3.05 8.84
CA LEU A 138 7.16 -1.60 9.09
C LEU A 138 5.82 -1.11 9.67
N VAL A 139 4.72 -1.79 9.37
CA VAL A 139 3.38 -1.41 9.84
C VAL A 139 2.93 -2.38 10.92
N GLY A 140 2.69 -1.90 12.15
CA GLY A 140 2.38 -2.81 13.27
C GLY A 140 1.01 -3.50 13.16
N ARG A 141 0.09 -2.92 12.38
CA ARG A 141 -1.27 -3.45 12.13
C ARG A 141 -1.65 -3.22 10.66
N PRO A 142 -1.05 -3.98 9.72
CA PRO A 142 -1.26 -3.72 8.30
C PRO A 142 -2.72 -3.93 7.87
N GLN A 143 -3.47 -4.80 8.57
CA GLN A 143 -4.91 -5.03 8.37
C GLN A 143 -5.81 -3.83 8.72
N THR A 144 -5.25 -2.75 9.29
CA THR A 144 -6.00 -1.51 9.54
C THR A 144 -5.72 -0.43 8.51
N LEU A 145 -4.87 -0.72 7.52
CA LEU A 145 -4.61 0.21 6.42
C LEU A 145 -5.88 0.39 5.58
N PRO A 146 -6.12 1.60 5.05
CA PRO A 146 -7.21 1.81 4.11
C PRO A 146 -6.90 1.07 2.81
N GLU A 147 -7.86 0.24 2.41
CA GLU A 147 -7.79 -0.53 1.17
C GLU A 147 -8.70 0.09 0.10
N SER A 148 -8.21 0.09 -1.13
CA SER A 148 -9.03 0.25 -2.32
C SER A 148 -9.54 -1.12 -2.77
N ILE A 149 -10.07 -1.24 -3.99
CA ILE A 149 -10.47 -2.56 -4.54
C ILE A 149 -9.25 -3.42 -4.92
N SER A 150 -8.13 -2.80 -5.28
CA SER A 150 -6.98 -3.49 -5.90
C SER A 150 -5.68 -3.33 -5.12
N HIS A 151 -5.64 -2.38 -4.17
CA HIS A 151 -4.41 -2.01 -3.48
C HIS A 151 -4.67 -1.46 -2.08
N TYR A 152 -3.61 -1.33 -1.29
CA TYR A 152 -3.63 -0.54 -0.06
C TYR A 152 -2.54 0.53 -0.07
N GLN A 153 -2.65 1.49 0.83
CA GLN A 153 -1.59 2.47 1.04
C GLN A 153 -1.01 2.27 2.43
N TRP A 154 0.30 2.03 2.51
CA TRP A 154 1.01 1.88 3.79
C TRP A 154 1.92 3.07 4.12
N ARG A 155 2.43 3.78 3.12
CA ARG A 155 3.26 4.99 3.27
C ARG A 155 2.37 6.22 3.44
N ASN A 156 2.77 7.15 4.30
CA ASN A 156 2.08 8.45 4.40
C ASN A 156 2.55 9.38 3.27
N TYR A 157 1.88 9.40 2.10
CA TYR A 157 2.27 10.29 1.00
C TYR A 157 2.14 11.79 1.33
N GLY A 158 1.38 12.17 2.37
CA GLY A 158 1.34 13.54 2.88
C GLY A 158 2.60 13.96 3.65
N LYS A 159 3.45 12.99 4.02
CA LYS A 159 4.78 13.17 4.62
C LYS A 159 5.79 12.36 3.80
N PRO A 160 6.25 12.88 2.65
CA PRO A 160 7.12 12.13 1.75
C PRO A 160 8.37 11.66 2.49
N ALA A 161 8.87 10.50 2.09
CA ALA A 161 10.14 10.02 2.61
C ALA A 161 11.24 11.04 2.30
N ALA A 162 12.12 11.28 3.26
CA ALA A 162 13.21 12.24 3.13
C ALA A 162 14.53 11.48 3.10
N PHE A 163 15.32 11.72 2.06
CA PHE A 163 16.65 11.15 1.90
C PHE A 163 17.69 12.22 2.24
N ASP A 164 18.37 12.06 3.37
CA ASP A 164 19.49 12.91 3.77
C ASP A 164 20.79 12.25 3.31
N ASP A 165 21.26 12.71 2.16
CA ASP A 165 22.44 12.16 1.51
C ASP A 165 23.73 12.41 2.31
N GLN A 166 23.83 13.53 3.03
CA GLN A 166 25.02 13.84 3.84
C GLN A 166 25.15 12.92 5.05
N ARG A 167 24.01 12.51 5.60
CA ARG A 167 23.94 11.60 6.75
C ARG A 167 23.80 10.14 6.35
N HIS A 168 23.57 9.86 5.06
CA HIS A 168 23.17 8.55 4.56
C HIS A 168 21.94 8.00 5.31
N GLU A 169 20.95 8.86 5.54
CA GLU A 169 19.75 8.50 6.28
C GLU A 169 18.50 8.57 5.39
N LEU A 170 17.62 7.57 5.49
CA LEU A 170 16.28 7.61 4.92
C LEU A 170 15.27 7.74 6.05
N SER A 171 14.47 8.81 6.05
CA SER A 171 13.33 8.98 6.98
C SER A 171 12.03 8.62 6.29
N LEU A 172 11.19 7.82 6.95
CA LEU A 172 9.94 7.29 6.41
C LEU A 172 8.85 7.32 7.49
N THR A 173 7.65 7.75 7.11
CA THR A 173 6.46 7.68 7.96
C THR A 173 5.41 6.78 7.33
N THR A 174 4.94 5.78 8.07
CA THR A 174 3.81 4.93 7.66
C THR A 174 2.49 5.69 7.84
N LEU A 175 1.41 5.20 7.25
CA LEU A 175 0.09 5.80 7.39
C LEU A 175 -0.47 5.67 8.82
N ASN A 176 -0.07 4.63 9.54
CA ASN A 176 -0.41 4.40 10.96
C ASN A 176 0.43 5.26 11.92
N GLY A 177 1.35 6.08 11.42
CA GLY A 177 2.11 7.07 12.18
C GLY A 177 3.40 6.53 12.81
N GLU A 178 3.82 5.30 12.51
CA GLU A 178 5.17 4.84 12.81
C GLU A 178 6.19 5.62 11.97
N HIS A 179 7.26 6.08 12.62
CA HIS A 179 8.34 6.81 12.00
C HIS A 179 9.64 6.03 12.11
N TYR A 180 10.33 5.88 10.98
CA TYR A 180 11.57 5.13 10.85
C TYR A 180 12.66 6.02 10.27
N VAL A 181 13.87 5.88 10.81
CA VAL A 181 15.10 6.33 10.16
C VAL A 181 15.99 5.13 9.92
N PHE A 182 16.42 4.97 8.67
CA PHE A 182 17.32 3.91 8.24
C PHE A 182 18.70 4.50 7.94
N ASP A 183 19.77 3.79 8.30
CA ASP A 183 21.09 4.02 7.68
C ASP A 183 21.07 3.35 6.31
N VAL A 184 21.29 4.11 5.25
CA VAL A 184 21.12 3.66 3.86
C VAL A 184 22.23 2.68 3.43
N ARG A 185 23.39 2.71 4.10
CA ARG A 185 24.56 1.88 3.76
C ARG A 185 24.45 0.46 4.31
N SER A 186 23.71 0.29 5.40
CA SER A 186 23.43 -0.99 6.05
C SER A 186 21.99 -1.47 5.84
N GLY A 187 21.08 -0.53 5.60
CA GLY A 187 19.63 -0.73 5.64
C GLY A 187 19.05 -0.82 7.05
N GLU A 188 19.85 -0.77 8.11
CA GLU A 188 19.36 -0.97 9.48
C GLU A 188 18.50 0.21 9.95
N ILE A 189 17.45 -0.08 10.73
CA ILE A 189 16.67 0.94 11.43
C ILE A 189 17.51 1.49 12.58
N VAL A 190 17.99 2.73 12.45
CA VAL A 190 18.76 3.44 13.49
C VAL A 190 17.86 4.21 14.47
N ARG A 191 16.62 4.54 14.06
CA ARG A 191 15.60 5.12 14.94
C ARG A 191 14.21 4.63 14.56
N LYS A 192 13.41 4.29 15.57
CA LYS A 192 12.01 3.91 15.44
C LYS A 192 11.17 4.64 16.48
N ASP A 193 10.29 5.51 16.03
CA ASP A 193 9.32 6.21 16.88
C ASP A 193 7.92 5.66 16.58
N VAL A 194 7.38 4.86 17.50
CA VAL A 194 6.02 4.33 17.39
C VAL A 194 5.08 5.25 18.14
N SER A 195 4.18 5.94 17.43
CA SER A 195 3.17 6.78 18.07
C SER A 195 2.25 5.93 18.95
N ALA A 196 2.20 6.22 20.25
CA ALA A 196 1.30 5.55 21.20
C ALA A 196 -0.18 5.73 20.85
N ALA A 197 -0.51 6.71 20.00
CA ALA A 197 -1.87 7.03 19.55
C ALA A 197 -2.53 5.92 18.71
N THR A 198 -1.76 4.90 18.31
CA THR A 198 -2.26 3.74 17.56
C THR A 198 -2.70 2.60 18.49
N THR A 199 -2.74 2.83 19.80
CA THR A 199 -3.70 2.07 20.64
C THR A 199 -5.07 2.62 20.28
N PRO A 200 -5.98 1.84 19.67
CA PRO A 200 -7.35 2.29 19.57
C PRO A 200 -7.74 2.62 21.00
N GLN A 201 -8.09 3.88 21.27
CA GLN A 201 -8.94 4.15 22.41
C GLN A 201 -10.20 3.36 22.11
N VAL A 202 -10.20 2.10 22.55
CA VAL A 202 -11.40 1.36 22.87
C VAL A 202 -12.00 2.24 23.94
N THR A 203 -12.84 3.18 23.53
CA THR A 203 -13.74 3.89 24.41
C THR A 203 -14.40 2.77 25.19
N ARG A 204 -14.01 2.60 26.45
CA ARG A 204 -14.65 1.67 27.39
C ARG A 204 -16.03 2.25 27.69
N THR A 205 -16.92 2.22 26.73
CA THR A 205 -18.35 2.56 26.87
C THR A 205 -19.19 1.30 26.69
N SER A 206 -18.87 0.26 27.45
CA SER A 206 -19.77 -0.90 27.62
C SER A 206 -19.56 -1.68 28.93
N ALA A 207 -18.50 -1.43 29.71
CA ALA A 207 -18.36 -2.04 31.04
C ALA A 207 -19.04 -1.22 32.17
N GLU A 208 -19.22 0.09 32.02
CA GLU A 208 -20.00 0.91 32.98
C GLU A 208 -21.51 0.93 32.68
N ALA A 209 -21.95 0.50 31.50
CA ALA A 209 -23.38 0.31 31.22
C ALA A 209 -23.95 -0.99 31.83
N ALA A 210 -23.10 -1.93 32.23
CA ALA A 210 -23.52 -3.17 32.90
C ALA A 210 -23.57 -3.06 34.43
N ALA A 211 -22.96 -2.02 35.03
CA ALA A 211 -23.04 -1.76 36.47
C ALA A 211 -24.26 -0.92 36.87
N ALA A 212 -24.94 -0.26 35.93
CA ALA A 212 -26.16 0.52 36.18
C ALA A 212 -27.47 -0.28 36.07
N LEU A 213 -27.40 -1.58 35.72
CA LEU A 213 -28.59 -2.44 35.55
C LEU A 213 -28.78 -3.48 36.67
N SER A 214 -27.96 -3.50 37.71
CA SER A 214 -28.14 -4.41 38.88
C SER A 214 -28.63 -3.75 40.18
N GLN A 215 -28.86 -2.42 40.20
CA GLN A 215 -29.34 -1.72 41.40
C GLN A 215 -30.78 -1.16 41.31
N GLY A 216 -31.67 -1.77 40.52
CA GLY A 216 -33.00 -1.17 40.30
C GLY A 216 -34.16 -2.12 40.04
N ILE A 217 -34.22 -3.32 40.63
CA ILE A 217 -35.48 -4.11 40.64
C ILE A 217 -35.74 -4.67 42.04
N ARG A 218 -36.32 -3.82 42.89
CA ARG A 218 -37.21 -4.24 43.98
C ARG A 218 -38.38 -3.27 44.03
N GLY A 219 -39.54 -3.71 43.55
CA GLY A 219 -40.80 -2.98 43.73
C GLY A 219 -41.85 -3.31 42.69
N SER A 220 -42.70 -4.30 43.00
CA SER A 220 -44.13 -4.39 42.65
C SER A 220 -44.59 -4.06 41.22
N MET A 221 -44.99 -5.11 40.50
CA MET A 221 -45.86 -5.03 39.31
C MET A 221 -47.21 -4.36 39.61
N PRO A 222 -47.87 -3.83 38.57
CA PRO A 222 -49.14 -4.44 38.18
C PRO A 222 -49.18 -4.86 36.70
N LEU A 223 -49.99 -5.90 36.44
CA LEU A 223 -50.33 -6.40 35.11
C LEU A 223 -50.96 -5.29 34.25
N ILE A 224 -50.45 -5.10 33.03
CA ILE A 224 -51.21 -4.55 31.91
C ILE A 224 -50.98 -5.46 30.70
N ALA A 225 -52.07 -6.06 30.23
CA ALA A 225 -52.17 -6.69 28.92
C ALA A 225 -52.46 -5.60 27.87
N LEU A 226 -51.80 -5.63 26.70
CA LEU A 226 -52.48 -5.39 25.42
C LEU A 226 -51.63 -5.67 24.16
N ALA A 227 -52.30 -6.31 23.21
CA ALA A 227 -52.24 -6.19 21.74
C ALA A 227 -50.95 -6.57 20.98
N VAL A 228 -51.01 -7.79 20.42
CA VAL A 228 -50.31 -8.22 19.21
C VAL A 228 -50.97 -7.58 17.98
N LEU A 229 -50.18 -6.95 17.10
CA LEU A 229 -50.56 -6.70 15.72
C LEU A 229 -49.38 -7.00 14.78
N ALA A 230 -49.60 -8.04 13.98
CA ALA A 230 -49.23 -8.23 12.58
C ALA A 230 -47.82 -7.87 12.06
N GLY A 231 -47.10 -8.91 11.61
CA GLY A 231 -46.43 -8.88 10.31
C GLY A 231 -44.92 -8.66 10.33
N GLY A 232 -44.13 -9.74 10.38
CA GLY A 232 -42.70 -9.70 10.12
C GLY A 232 -42.05 -11.06 10.25
N LEU A 233 -41.99 -11.81 9.15
CA LEU A 233 -41.32 -13.10 9.04
C LEU A 233 -39.81 -12.93 9.29
N VAL A 234 -39.30 -13.44 10.42
CA VAL A 234 -37.86 -13.55 10.68
C VAL A 234 -37.44 -14.98 10.38
N VAL A 235 -36.65 -15.17 9.32
CA VAL A 235 -36.01 -16.45 9.00
C VAL A 235 -34.68 -16.51 9.73
N PHE A 236 -34.57 -17.40 10.72
CA PHE A 236 -33.30 -17.76 11.34
C PHE A 236 -32.68 -18.95 10.59
N PHE A 237 -31.47 -18.76 10.04
CA PHE A 237 -30.62 -19.87 9.62
C PHE A 237 -29.69 -20.26 10.77
N THR A 238 -29.89 -21.45 11.35
CA THR A 238 -28.89 -22.10 12.20
C THR A 238 -28.11 -23.11 11.37
N ALA A 239 -26.85 -22.81 11.06
CA ALA A 239 -25.92 -23.80 10.49
C ALA A 239 -25.38 -24.69 11.61
N ARG A 240 -25.65 -26.00 11.51
CA ARG A 240 -25.16 -27.04 12.40
C ARG A 240 -23.89 -27.63 11.77
N TYR A 241 -22.74 -27.44 12.42
CA TYR A 241 -21.47 -28.02 12.01
C TYR A 241 -21.41 -29.50 12.45
N ILE A 242 -21.25 -30.43 11.50
CA ILE A 242 -21.03 -31.86 11.75
C ILE A 242 -19.55 -32.15 11.49
N LYS A 243 -18.87 -32.69 12.50
CA LYS A 243 -17.47 -33.14 12.46
C LYS A 243 -17.46 -34.61 12.04
N GLY A 244 -16.75 -34.94 10.97
CA GLY A 244 -16.51 -36.31 10.51
C GLY A 244 -15.03 -36.67 10.61
N SER A 245 -14.78 -37.84 11.20
CA SER A 245 -13.51 -38.55 11.42
C SER A 245 -12.82 -39.01 10.14
#